data_AF-A0A832MHJ6-F1
#
_entry.id   AF-A0A832MHJ6-F1
#
_cell.length_a   1.000
_cell.length_b   1.000
_cell.length_c   1.000
_cell.angle_alpha   90.00
_cell.angle_beta   90.00
_cell.angle_gamma   90.00
#
_symmetry.space_group_name_H-M   'P 1'
#
loop_
_entity.id
_entity.type
_entity.pdbx_description
1 polymer ?
#
loop_
_entity_poly.entity_id
_entity_poly.type
_entity_poly.pdbx_seq_one_letter_code
_entity_poly.pdbx_strand_id
1 'polypeptide(L)'
;MTGYGRGECARGGYKATVELSSVNRKQAELQVILPRELEVLEAQVRDVVNRVVSRGKVTARIMLHAAGNAAAPRLLVNRRLAQAYARELRHLARELKLEGPLTIETLARAPGVLEV
;
A
#
# COMPACT_ATOMS: atom_id res chain seq x y z
N MET A 1 32.76 6.28 -0.67
CA MET A 1 31.98 6.19 -1.92
C MET A 1 30.52 6.45 -1.56
N THR A 2 29.94 7.49 -2.15
CA THR A 2 28.52 7.85 -2.04
C THR A 2 27.95 7.80 -3.44
N GLY A 3 26.81 7.14 -3.64
CA GLY A 3 26.20 6.98 -4.95
C GLY A 3 24.69 6.96 -4.84
N TYR A 4 24.03 7.42 -5.89
CA TYR A 4 22.59 7.32 -6.05
C TYR A 4 22.31 6.74 -7.44
N GLY A 5 21.36 5.83 -7.51
CA GLY A 5 20.90 5.24 -8.76
C GLY A 5 19.40 5.02 -8.70
N ARG A 6 18.72 5.21 -9.84
CA ARG A 6 17.29 4.94 -9.98
C ARG A 6 17.03 4.17 -11.27
N GLY A 7 16.21 3.14 -11.17
CA GLY A 7 15.73 2.36 -12.30
C GLY A 7 14.21 2.23 -12.22
N GLU A 8 13.55 2.19 -13.38
CA GLU A 8 12.11 1.98 -13.45
C GLU A 8 11.76 0.99 -14.56
N CYS A 9 10.70 0.22 -14.34
CA CYS A 9 10.17 -0.74 -15.29
C CYS A 9 8.64 -0.73 -15.21
N ALA A 10 7.97 -0.62 -16.36
CA ALA A 10 6.52 -0.72 -16.45
C ALA A 10 6.14 -1.96 -17.27
N ARG A 11 5.36 -2.86 -16.67
CA ARG A 11 4.88 -4.09 -17.32
C ARG A 11 3.57 -4.57 -16.68
N GLY A 12 2.65 -5.06 -17.51
CA GLY A 12 1.42 -5.71 -17.01
C GLY A 12 0.50 -4.81 -16.18
N GLY A 13 0.48 -3.50 -16.45
CA GLY A 13 -0.33 -2.55 -15.67
C GLY A 13 0.30 -2.13 -14.34
N TYR A 14 1.57 -2.49 -14.09
CA TYR A 14 2.33 -2.04 -12.94
C TYR A 14 3.61 -1.32 -13.38
N LYS A 15 4.02 -0.31 -12.63
CA LYS A 15 5.29 0.39 -12.70
C LYS A 15 6.05 0.14 -11.41
N ALA A 16 7.14 -0.60 -11.49
CA ALA A 16 8.11 -0.76 -10.42
C ALA A 16 9.20 0.31 -10.55
N THR A 17 9.55 0.96 -9.44
CA THR A 17 10.66 1.92 -9.35
C THR A 17 11.60 1.45 -8.25
N VAL A 18 12.89 1.36 -8.55
CA VAL A 18 13.93 0.98 -7.60
C VAL A 18 14.90 2.14 -7.47
N GLU A 19 15.13 2.58 -6.24
CA GLU A 19 16.08 3.62 -5.89
C GLU A 19 17.15 3.02 -4.97
N LEU A 20 18.41 3.22 -5.33
CA LEU A 20 19.57 2.80 -4.56
C LEU A 20 20.31 4.05 -4.11
N SER A 21 20.56 4.14 -2.81
CA SER A 21 21.45 5.15 -2.22
C SER A 21 22.55 4.45 -1.46
N SER A 22 23.78 4.94 -1.58
CA SER A 22 24.93 4.36 -0.89
C SER A 22 25.74 5.42 -0.16
N VAL A 23 26.29 5.03 0.98
CA VAL A 23 27.19 5.85 1.79
C VAL A 23 28.44 5.08 2.18
N ASN A 24 29.53 5.82 2.40
CA ASN A 24 30.81 5.23 2.73
C ASN A 24 30.78 4.61 4.14
N ARG A 25 30.85 3.28 4.22
CA ARG A 25 31.00 2.52 5.47
C ARG A 25 32.08 1.45 5.30
N LYS A 26 32.69 1.04 6.41
CA LYS A 26 33.75 0.01 6.39
C LYS A 26 33.18 -1.38 6.08
N GLN A 27 31.99 -1.69 6.57
CA GLN A 27 31.29 -2.95 6.35
C GLN A 27 30.24 -2.80 5.24
N ALA A 28 29.92 -3.90 4.57
CA ALA A 28 28.79 -3.98 3.66
C ALA A 28 27.51 -4.15 4.47
N GLU A 29 26.61 -3.18 4.38
CA GLU A 29 25.29 -3.23 4.99
C GLU A 29 24.25 -2.96 3.92
N LEU A 30 23.23 -3.82 3.82
CA LEU A 30 22.12 -3.62 2.91
C LEU A 30 20.81 -3.50 3.68
N GLN A 31 20.15 -2.36 3.49
CA GLN A 31 18.78 -2.13 3.91
C GLN A 31 17.87 -2.20 2.68
N VAL A 32 16.90 -3.11 2.69
CA VAL A 32 15.89 -3.25 1.64
C VAL A 32 14.56 -2.76 2.19
N ILE A 33 13.91 -1.85 1.48
CA ILE A 33 12.58 -1.32 1.82
C ILE A 33 11.65 -1.73 0.69
N LEU A 34 10.72 -2.64 0.99
CA LEU A 34 9.74 -3.19 0.07
C LEU A 34 8.32 -2.85 0.53
N PRO A 35 7.35 -2.73 -0.39
CA PRO A 35 5.95 -2.75 -0.02
C PRO A 35 5.54 -4.15 0.45
N ARG A 36 4.46 -4.22 1.22
CA ARG A 36 3.95 -5.47 1.82
C ARG A 36 3.74 -6.59 0.81
N GLU A 37 3.28 -6.27 -0.40
CA GLU A 37 3.03 -7.30 -1.41
C GLU A 37 4.31 -7.96 -1.94
N LEU A 38 5.47 -7.34 -1.73
CA LEU A 38 6.76 -7.80 -2.25
C LEU A 38 7.75 -8.23 -1.16
N GLU A 39 7.33 -8.30 0.11
CA GLU A 39 8.21 -8.73 1.23
C GLU A 39 8.86 -10.10 0.97
N VAL A 40 8.13 -11.01 0.32
CA VAL A 40 8.64 -12.34 -0.06
C VAL A 40 9.87 -12.30 -0.99
N LEU A 41 10.12 -11.16 -1.66
CA LEU A 41 11.26 -10.97 -2.56
C LEU A 41 12.49 -10.38 -1.86
N GLU A 42 12.42 -10.04 -0.56
CA GLU A 42 13.52 -9.36 0.14
C GLU A 42 14.83 -10.15 0.05
N ALA A 43 14.78 -11.46 0.31
CA ALA A 43 15.96 -12.32 0.26
C ALA A 43 16.61 -12.32 -1.14
N GLN A 44 15.79 -12.39 -2.20
CA GLN A 44 16.27 -12.38 -3.58
C GLN A 44 16.91 -11.05 -3.95
N VAL A 45 16.30 -9.92 -3.55
CA VAL A 45 16.86 -8.58 -3.76
C VAL A 45 18.21 -8.46 -3.04
N ARG A 46 18.29 -8.96 -1.81
CA ARG A 46 19.50 -8.95 -0.99
C ARG A 46 20.63 -9.72 -1.66
N ASP A 47 20.36 -10.91 -2.17
CA ASP A 47 21.36 -11.73 -2.87
C ASP A 47 21.89 -11.05 -4.12
N VAL A 48 21.02 -10.42 -4.92
CA VAL A 48 21.42 -9.72 -6.15
C VAL A 48 22.32 -8.53 -5.84
N VAL A 49 21.99 -7.72 -4.83
CA VAL A 49 22.79 -6.54 -4.47
C VAL A 49 24.13 -6.94 -3.86
N ASN A 50 24.15 -7.94 -2.98
CA ASN A 50 25.36 -8.40 -2.31
C ASN A 50 26.39 -9.04 -3.26
N ARG A 51 25.95 -9.53 -4.44
CA ARG A 51 26.89 -9.99 -5.48
C ARG A 51 27.74 -8.87 -6.08
N VAL A 52 27.25 -7.64 -6.03
CA VAL A 52 27.90 -6.48 -6.66
C VAL A 52 28.53 -5.54 -5.62
N VAL A 53 27.94 -5.45 -4.44
CA VAL A 53 28.36 -4.54 -3.37
C VAL A 53 29.15 -5.28 -2.31
N SER A 54 30.45 -4.98 -2.20
CA SER A 54 31.36 -5.57 -1.21
C SER A 54 31.67 -4.66 -0.01
N ARG A 55 31.33 -3.37 -0.08
CA ARG A 55 31.63 -2.38 0.97
C ARG A 55 30.68 -1.19 0.92
N GLY A 56 30.30 -0.68 2.10
CA GLY A 56 29.45 0.50 2.24
C GLY A 56 28.04 0.14 2.71
N LYS A 57 27.28 1.16 3.11
CA LYS A 57 25.86 0.98 3.43
C LYS A 57 25.05 1.36 2.21
N VAL A 58 24.23 0.42 1.73
CA VAL A 58 23.32 0.61 0.62
C VAL A 58 21.89 0.51 1.13
N THR A 59 21.06 1.47 0.73
CA THR A 59 19.61 1.45 0.94
C THR A 59 18.93 1.28 -0.40
N ALA A 60 18.24 0.16 -0.58
CA ALA A 60 17.40 -0.15 -1.72
C ALA A 60 15.95 0.10 -1.37
N ARG A 61 15.32 1.06 -2.04
CA ARG A 61 13.88 1.36 -1.91
C ARG A 61 13.17 0.91 -3.18
N ILE A 62 12.24 -0.02 -3.03
CA ILE A 62 11.43 -0.53 -4.14
C ILE A 62 10.01 -0.01 -3.95
N MET A 63 9.46 0.57 -5.00
CA MET A 63 8.10 1.11 -5.04
C MET A 63 7.36 0.43 -6.19
N LEU A 64 6.13 -0.03 -5.92
CA LEU A 64 5.25 -0.59 -6.94
C LEU A 64 4.03 0.31 -7.05
N HIS A 65 3.77 0.79 -8.26
CA HIS A 65 2.60 1.59 -8.59
C HIS A 65 1.79 0.86 -9.65
N ALA A 66 0.46 0.88 -9.57
CA ALA A 66 -0.36 0.50 -10.72
C ALA A 66 -0.25 1.58 -11.79
N ALA A 67 0.18 1.21 -13.00
CA ALA A 67 0.37 2.12 -14.12
C ALA A 67 -0.87 2.06 -15.03
N GLY A 68 -1.68 3.14 -15.03
CA GLY A 68 -2.71 3.42 -16.03
C GLY A 68 -3.89 2.42 -16.09
N ASN A 69 -5.09 2.89 -15.75
CA ASN A 69 -6.39 2.20 -15.89
C ASN A 69 -6.60 0.85 -15.20
N ALA A 70 -5.59 0.21 -14.61
CA ALA A 70 -5.77 -1.01 -13.81
C ALA A 70 -6.20 -0.75 -12.36
N ALA A 71 -6.12 0.51 -11.89
CA ALA A 71 -6.41 0.91 -10.53
C ALA A 71 -7.02 2.33 -10.46
N ALA A 72 -8.17 2.54 -11.11
CA ALA A 72 -9.15 3.33 -10.37
C ALA A 72 -9.39 2.51 -9.10
N PRO A 73 -9.19 3.03 -7.86
CA PRO A 73 -9.62 2.32 -6.67
C PRO A 73 -11.08 1.98 -6.94
N ARG A 74 -11.36 0.70 -7.18
CA ARG A 74 -12.74 0.24 -7.29
C ARG A 74 -13.23 0.46 -5.88
N LEU A 75 -13.93 1.57 -5.65
CA LEU A 75 -14.56 1.83 -4.38
C LEU A 75 -15.46 0.61 -4.11
N LEU A 76 -14.99 -0.30 -3.28
CA LEU A 76 -15.68 -1.53 -2.99
C LEU A 76 -16.63 -1.19 -1.85
N VAL A 77 -17.90 -1.02 -2.21
CA VAL A 77 -18.94 -0.86 -1.21
C VAL A 77 -19.28 -2.24 -0.69
N ASN A 78 -19.03 -2.48 0.59
CA ASN A 78 -19.45 -3.70 1.26
C ASN A 78 -20.97 -3.65 1.47
N ARG A 79 -21.74 -4.05 0.44
CA ARG A 79 -23.21 -3.93 0.41
C ARG A 79 -23.89 -4.66 1.56
N ARG A 80 -23.36 -5.80 1.97
CA ARG A 80 -23.91 -6.59 3.08
C ARG A 80 -23.76 -5.83 4.40
N LEU A 81 -22.58 -5.26 4.65
CA LEU A 81 -22.34 -4.46 5.85
C LEU A 81 -23.14 -3.15 5.82
N ALA A 82 -23.24 -2.49 4.67
CA ALA A 82 -24.08 -1.30 4.50
C ALA A 82 -25.57 -1.57 4.81
N GLN A 83 -26.09 -2.72 4.36
CA GLN A 83 -27.46 -3.15 4.66
C GLN A 83 -27.66 -3.44 6.14
N ALA A 84 -26.69 -4.09 6.80
CA ALA A 84 -26.71 -4.34 8.23
C ALA A 84 -26.74 -3.02 9.01
N TYR A 85 -25.82 -2.09 8.73
CA TYR A 85 -25.81 -0.76 9.35
C TYR A 85 -27.13 -0.02 9.14
N ALA A 86 -27.68 -0.04 7.92
CA ALA A 86 -28.94 0.62 7.64
C ALA A 86 -30.12 0.04 8.44
N ARG A 87 -30.12 -1.28 8.67
CA ARG A 87 -31.16 -1.93 9.47
C ARG A 87 -31.01 -1.59 10.96
N GLU A 88 -29.81 -1.77 11.51
CA GLU A 88 -29.56 -1.55 12.94
C GLU A 88 -29.70 -0.08 13.33
N LEU A 89 -29.20 0.85 12.51
CA LEU A 89 -29.35 2.29 12.79
C LEU A 89 -30.82 2.75 12.72
N ARG A 90 -31.63 2.18 11.81
CA ARG A 90 -33.08 2.44 11.78
C ARG A 90 -33.82 1.82 12.96
N HIS A 91 -33.32 0.71 13.51
CA HIS A 91 -33.91 0.11 14.71
C HIS A 91 -33.59 0.98 15.93
N LEU A 92 -32.32 1.32 16.09
CA LEU A 92 -31.82 2.16 17.18
C LEU A 92 -32.47 3.56 17.20
N ALA A 93 -32.64 4.19 16.03
CA ALA A 93 -33.32 5.48 15.94
C ALA A 93 -34.77 5.41 16.43
N ARG A 94 -35.47 4.29 16.17
CA ARG A 94 -36.84 4.06 16.67
C ARG A 94 -36.87 3.84 18.17
N GLU A 95 -35.96 3.06 18.72
CA GLU A 95 -35.85 2.81 20.17
C GLU A 95 -35.55 4.08 20.95
N LEU A 96 -34.62 4.90 20.44
CA LEU A 96 -34.18 6.13 21.09
C LEU A 96 -35.06 7.35 20.78
N LYS A 97 -36.13 7.18 19.98
CA LYS A 97 -37.01 8.27 19.52
C LYS A 97 -36.23 9.43 18.88
N LEU A 98 -35.17 9.10 18.15
CA LEU A 98 -34.34 10.08 17.46
C LEU A 98 -34.97 10.43 16.12
N GLU A 99 -35.13 11.73 15.87
CA GLU A 99 -35.62 12.25 14.60
C GLU A 99 -34.44 12.55 13.67
N GLY A 100 -34.45 11.98 12.47
CA GLY A 100 -33.44 12.26 11.45
C GLY A 100 -33.43 11.25 10.31
N PRO A 101 -33.18 11.69 9.05
CA PRO A 101 -33.06 10.79 7.93
C PRO A 101 -31.72 10.04 7.98
N LEU A 102 -31.74 8.73 7.77
CA LEU A 102 -30.52 7.97 7.52
C LEU A 102 -30.03 8.27 6.10
N THR A 103 -28.93 9.03 5.98
CA THR A 103 -28.36 9.41 4.67
C THR A 103 -27.27 8.44 4.22
N ILE A 104 -26.98 8.46 2.91
CA ILE A 104 -25.86 7.69 2.34
C ILE A 104 -24.54 8.13 2.95
N GLU A 105 -24.40 9.41 3.32
CA GLU A 105 -23.21 9.94 3.99
C GLU A 105 -22.99 9.30 5.36
N THR A 106 -24.06 9.06 6.11
CA THR A 106 -23.98 8.33 7.40
C THR A 106 -23.48 6.90 7.20
N LEU A 107 -23.94 6.22 6.14
CA LEU A 107 -23.49 4.86 5.82
C LEU A 107 -22.07 4.85 5.25
N ALA A 108 -21.69 5.84 4.45
CA ALA A 108 -20.35 5.97 3.89
C ALA A 108 -19.28 6.20 4.97
N ARG A 109 -19.65 6.85 6.08
CA ARG A 109 -18.78 7.04 7.25
C ARG A 109 -18.73 5.83 8.18
N ALA A 110 -19.59 4.82 7.99
CA ALA A 110 -19.60 3.63 8.82
C ALA A 110 -18.33 2.79 8.55
N PRO A 111 -17.58 2.40 9.60
CA PRO A 111 -16.35 1.61 9.43
C PRO A 111 -16.59 0.34 8.60
N GLY A 112 -15.75 0.13 7.59
CA GLY A 112 -15.81 -1.05 6.72
C GLY A 112 -16.88 -1.02 5.63
N VAL A 113 -17.74 0.02 5.55
CA VAL A 113 -18.73 0.13 4.46
C VAL A 113 -18.07 0.58 3.16
N LEU A 114 -17.13 1.53 3.23
CA LEU A 114 -16.26 1.89 2.12
C LEU A 114 -14.90 1.24 2.30
N GLU A 115 -14.56 0.33 1.40
CA GLU A 115 -13.23 -0.24 1.28
C GLU A 115 -12.52 0.49 0.13
N VAL A 116 -11.37 1.10 0.44
CA VAL A 116 -10.50 1.83 -0.49
C VAL A 116 -9.31 0.96 -0.86
#